data_AF-A0A7W0FIE7-F1
#
_entry.id   AF-A0A7W0FIE7-F1
#
_cell.length_a   1.000
_cell.length_b   1.000
_cell.length_c   1.000
_cell.angle_alpha   90.00
_cell.angle_beta   90.00
_cell.angle_gamma   90.00
#
_symmetry.space_group_name_H-M   'P 1'
#
loop_
_entity.id
_entity.type
_entity.pdbx_description
1 polymer ?
#
loop_
_entity_poly.entity_id
_entity_poly.type
_entity_poly.pdbx_seq_one_letter_code
_entity_poly.pdbx_strand_id
1 'polypeptide(L)' 'PIVTQLAPLEAFYAAEDYHQEYFARNPDQGYCQFVVAPKVSKFRQKYEHYLKGER' A
#
# COMPACT_ATOMS: atom_id res chain seq x y z
N PRO A 1 15.15 -8.75 -13.54
CA PRO A 1 16.04 -9.40 -12.54
C PRO A 1 15.49 -9.14 -11.13
N ILE A 2 15.65 -10.07 -10.19
CA ILE A 2 15.27 -9.87 -8.78
C ILE A 2 16.44 -9.19 -8.06
N VAL A 3 16.17 -8.08 -7.35
CA VAL A 3 17.20 -7.23 -6.70
C VAL A 3 16.94 -7.00 -5.20
N THR A 4 16.08 -7.80 -4.58
CA THR A 4 15.68 -7.66 -3.17
C THR A 4 16.83 -8.05 -2.23
N GLN A 5 17.11 -7.19 -1.24
CA GLN A 5 18.09 -7.46 -0.18
C GLN A 5 17.49 -8.30 0.95
N LEU A 6 18.23 -9.32 1.41
CA LEU A 6 17.92 -10.10 2.60
C LEU A 6 18.95 -9.77 3.69
N ALA A 7 18.53 -9.09 4.75
CA ALA A 7 19.40 -8.69 5.86
C ALA A 7 18.63 -8.70 7.19
N PRO A 8 19.31 -8.86 8.34
CA PRO A 8 18.69 -8.68 9.65
C PRO A 8 18.17 -7.23 9.84
N LEU A 9 17.08 -7.07 10.59
CA LEU A 9 16.61 -5.76 11.01
C LEU A 9 17.50 -5.23 12.14
N GLU A 10 18.17 -4.10 11.92
CA GLU A 10 19.01 -3.46 12.94
C GLU A 10 18.19 -2.52 13.84
N ALA A 11 17.45 -1.60 13.22
CA ALA A 11 16.57 -0.66 13.90
C ALA A 11 15.41 -0.25 12.98
N PHE A 12 14.28 0.11 13.58
CA PHE A 12 13.12 0.67 12.89
C PHE A 12 12.76 2.03 13.51
N TYR A 13 12.60 3.04 12.67
CA TYR A 13 12.16 4.37 13.07
C TYR A 13 10.82 4.65 12.40
N ALA A 14 9.79 4.89 13.21
CA ALA A 14 8.48 5.21 12.68
C ALA A 14 8.52 6.54 11.92
N ALA A 15 7.88 6.58 10.74
CA ALA A 15 7.66 7.83 10.02
C ALA A 15 6.61 8.69 10.74
N GLU A 16 6.59 9.98 10.43
CA GLU A 16 5.70 10.99 10.98
C GLU A 16 4.21 10.61 10.82
N ASP A 17 3.36 11.10 11.72
CA ASP A 17 1.93 10.73 11.77
C ASP A 17 1.16 11.02 10.48
N TYR A 18 1.56 12.05 9.74
CA TYR A 18 0.91 12.39 8.47
C TYR A 18 1.26 11.40 7.34
N HIS A 19 2.34 10.62 7.47
CA HIS A 19 2.66 9.54 6.54
C HIS A 19 1.82 8.28 6.78
N GLN A 20 1.22 8.15 7.96
CA GLN A 20 0.40 6.98 8.31
C GLN A 20 -0.94 7.04 7.58
N GLU A 21 -1.35 5.91 6.99
CA GLU A 21 -2.58 5.77 6.20
C GLU A 21 -2.73 6.82 5.08
N TYR A 22 -1.62 7.28 4.51
CA TYR A 22 -1.59 8.43 3.60
C TYR A 22 -2.61 8.33 2.45
N PHE A 23 -2.71 7.16 1.81
CA PHE A 23 -3.65 6.94 0.71
C PHE A 23 -5.11 7.03 1.16
N ALA A 24 -5.44 6.50 2.34
CA ALA A 24 -6.80 6.53 2.87
C ALA A 24 -7.20 7.97 3.27
N ARG A 25 -6.25 8.75 3.80
CA ARG A 25 -6.48 10.13 4.26
C ARG A 25 -6.41 11.16 3.13
N ASN A 26 -5.71 10.86 2.04
CA ASN A 26 -5.49 11.78 0.92
C ASN A 26 -5.77 11.11 -0.44
N PRO A 27 -6.97 10.52 -0.65
CA PRO A 27 -7.24 9.73 -1.85
C PRO A 27 -7.12 10.57 -3.13
N ASP A 28 -7.49 11.85 -3.09
CA ASP A 28 -7.55 12.73 -4.27
C ASP A 28 -6.19 13.35 -4.66
N GLN A 29 -5.13 13.08 -3.89
CA GLN A 29 -3.77 13.49 -4.28
C GLN A 29 -3.38 12.86 -5.62
N GLY A 30 -2.76 13.64 -6.51
CA GLY A 30 -2.39 13.15 -7.85
C GLY A 30 -1.55 11.87 -7.80
N TYR A 31 -0.59 11.78 -6.87
CA TYR A 31 0.18 10.56 -6.66
C TYR A 31 -0.71 9.34 -6.31
N CYS A 32 -1.68 9.54 -5.41
CA CYS A 32 -2.61 8.50 -5.00
C CYS A 32 -3.47 8.02 -6.18
N GLN A 33 -3.99 8.94 -6.98
CA GLN A 33 -4.83 8.64 -8.14
C GLN A 33 -4.06 7.93 -9.26
N PHE A 34 -2.88 8.41 -9.63
CA PHE A 34 -2.17 7.89 -10.80
C PHE A 34 -1.26 6.69 -10.48
N VAL A 35 -0.83 6.53 -9.23
CA VAL A 35 0.15 5.49 -8.86
C VAL A 35 -0.42 4.42 -7.94
N VAL A 36 -1.19 4.80 -6.91
CA VAL A 36 -1.63 3.87 -5.86
C VAL A 36 -2.96 3.22 -6.23
N ALA A 37 -3.97 4.00 -6.61
CA ALA A 37 -5.31 3.51 -6.91
C ALA A 37 -5.35 2.40 -7.96
N PRO A 38 -4.60 2.46 -9.10
CA PRO A 38 -4.60 1.38 -10.08
C PRO A 38 -4.02 0.07 -9.52
N LYS A 39 -3.03 0.16 -8.62
CA LYS A 39 -2.43 -1.03 -7.96
C LYS A 39 -3.41 -1.68 -7.01
N VAL A 40 -4.12 -0.87 -6.21
CA VAL A 40 -5.13 -1.37 -5.27
C VAL A 40 -6.30 -2.00 -6.02
N SER A 41 -6.79 -1.34 -7.09
CA SER A 41 -7.86 -1.88 -7.94
C SER A 41 -7.47 -3.23 -8.55
N LYS A 42 -6.26 -3.32 -9.13
CA LYS A 42 -5.73 -4.57 -9.69
C LYS A 42 -5.62 -5.68 -8.64
N PHE A 43 -5.18 -5.35 -7.43
CA PHE A 43 -5.11 -6.31 -6.33
C PHE A 43 -6.51 -6.83 -5.96
N ARG A 44 -7.47 -5.93 -5.74
CA ARG A 44 -8.85 -6.29 -5.37
C ARG A 44 -9.50 -7.17 -6.43
N GLN A 45 -9.36 -6.81 -7.71
CA GLN A 45 -9.89 -7.61 -8.81
C GLN A 45 -9.24 -9.01 -8.86
N LYS A 46 -7.91 -9.10 -8.72
CA LYS A 46 -7.20 -10.37 -8.84
C LYS A 46 -7.50 -11.33 -7.68
N TYR A 47 -7.71 -10.80 -6.48
CA TYR A 47 -7.85 -11.58 -5.26
C TYR A 47 -9.25 -11.46 -4.64
N GLU A 48 -10.26 -11.10 -5.44
CA GLU A 48 -11.64 -10.90 -5.00
C GLU A 48 -12.18 -12.09 -4.18
N HIS A 49 -11.89 -13.31 -4.62
CA HIS A 49 -12.28 -14.56 -3.96
C HIS A 49 -11.62 -14.81 -2.59
N TYR A 50 -10.59 -14.04 -2.22
CA TYR A 50 -10.00 -14.06 -0.88
C TYR A 50 -10.47 -12.91 0.00
N LEU A 51 -11.24 -11.96 -0.54
CA LEU A 51 -11.78 -10.87 0.25
C LEU A 51 -12.82 -11.44 1.21
N LYS A 52 -12.69 -11.11 2.51
CA LYS A 52 -13.77 -11.37 3.46
C LYS A 52 -14.98 -10.59 2.99
N GLY A 53 -16.12 -11.26 2.82
CA GLY A 53 -17.40 -10.60 2.55
C GLY A 53 -17.65 -9.52 3.59
N GLU A 54 -18.24 -8.40 3.14
CA GLU A 54 -18.55 -7.27 4.03
C GLU A 54 -19.39 -7.76 5.21
N ARG A 55 -18.96 -7.40 6.41
CA ARG A 55 -19.68 -7.63 7.67
C ARG A 55 -20.22 -6.30 8.16
#